data_AF-A0A2J7ZSW7-F1
#
_entry.id   AF-A0A2J7ZSW7-F1
#
_cell.length_a   1.000
_cell.length_b   1.000
_cell.length_c   1.000
_cell.angle_alpha   90.00
_cell.angle_beta   90.00
_cell.angle_gamma   90.00
#
_symmetry.space_group_name_H-M   'P 1'
#
loop_
_entity.id
_entity.type
_entity.pdbx_description
1 polymer ?
#
loop_
_entity_poly.entity_id
_entity_poly.type
_entity_poly.pdbx_seq_one_letter_code
_entity_poly.pdbx_strand_id
1 'polypeptide(L)'
;IYVGVVPRSVKSPMVILSHHVLTAVYLLIPWHYPQYGWCMAYAMLVEINTWLLIAKRTVRLPLLEVLFYVSWVLLRNIWYPYLIWLFYKEWQNETRVSGTPWNPILTTPILQTALTGLNYHWTLALLLKPKKSKQL
;
A
#
# COMPACT_ATOMS: atom_id res chain seq x y z
N ILE A 1 -12.69 -7.39 6.58
CA ILE A 1 -14.00 -8.03 6.83
C ILE A 1 -15.15 -7.27 6.15
N TYR A 2 -15.36 -5.97 6.41
CA TYR A 2 -16.47 -5.20 5.82
C TYR A 2 -16.56 -5.23 4.28
N VAL A 3 -15.43 -5.07 3.57
CA VAL A 3 -15.42 -5.10 2.08
C VAL A 3 -15.86 -6.46 1.51
N GLY A 4 -15.61 -7.55 2.22
CA GLY A 4 -16.06 -8.89 1.82
C GLY A 4 -17.56 -9.10 2.05
N VAL A 5 -18.14 -8.42 3.04
CA VAL A 5 -19.57 -8.51 3.38
C VAL A 5 -20.42 -7.55 2.54
N VAL A 6 -19.88 -6.36 2.22
CA VAL A 6 -20.57 -5.32 1.45
C VAL A 6 -19.73 -4.94 0.22
N PRO A 7 -19.68 -5.78 -0.83
CA PRO A 7 -18.82 -5.55 -1.99
C PRO A 7 -19.16 -4.26 -2.74
N ARG A 8 -20.42 -3.80 -2.70
CA ARG A 8 -20.85 -2.54 -3.35
C ARG A 8 -20.28 -1.26 -2.72
N SER A 9 -19.60 -1.36 -1.58
CA SER A 9 -18.98 -0.22 -0.90
C SER A 9 -17.82 0.40 -1.69
N VAL A 10 -17.28 -0.33 -2.68
CA VAL A 10 -16.11 0.09 -3.45
C VAL A 10 -16.28 -0.21 -4.95
N LYS A 11 -15.60 0.56 -5.81
CA LYS A 11 -15.72 0.42 -7.27
C LYS A 11 -15.16 -0.89 -7.83
N SER A 12 -14.11 -1.43 -7.20
CA SER A 12 -13.47 -2.69 -7.62
C SER A 12 -13.31 -3.60 -6.39
N PRO A 13 -14.34 -4.40 -6.06
CA PRO A 13 -14.38 -5.17 -4.82
C PRO A 13 -13.30 -6.25 -4.77
N MET A 14 -13.06 -6.92 -5.90
CA MET A 14 -12.06 -7.99 -5.98
C MET A 14 -10.64 -7.47 -5.77
N VAL A 15 -10.27 -6.33 -6.39
CA VAL A 15 -8.94 -5.75 -6.23
C VAL A 15 -8.67 -5.34 -4.78
N ILE A 16 -9.68 -4.79 -4.11
CA ILE A 16 -9.57 -4.37 -2.71
C ILE A 16 -9.58 -5.57 -1.77
N LEU A 17 -10.36 -6.61 -2.07
CA LEU A 17 -10.32 -7.85 -1.30
C LEU A 17 -8.94 -8.51 -1.39
N SER A 18 -8.38 -8.64 -2.60
CA SER A 18 -7.02 -9.16 -2.79
C SER A 18 -5.98 -8.35 -2.01
N HIS A 19 -6.09 -7.01 -2.02
CA HIS A 19 -5.25 -6.15 -1.21
C HIS A 19 -5.36 -6.47 0.29
N HIS A 20 -6.58 -6.61 0.83
CA HIS A 20 -6.78 -6.94 2.24
C HIS A 20 -6.26 -8.33 2.62
N VAL A 21 -6.38 -9.30 1.72
CA VAL A 21 -5.78 -10.63 1.93
C VAL A 21 -4.26 -10.51 1.98
N LEU A 22 -3.65 -9.80 1.04
CA LEU A 22 -2.20 -9.58 1.02
C LEU A 22 -1.71 -8.86 2.28
N THR A 23 -2.38 -7.78 2.71
CA THR A 23 -2.00 -7.06 3.92
C THR A 23 -2.24 -7.87 5.19
N ALA A 24 -3.28 -8.70 5.26
CA ALA A 24 -3.50 -9.61 6.37
C ALA A 24 -2.38 -10.66 6.49
N VAL A 25 -1.94 -11.25 5.38
CA VAL A 25 -0.77 -12.15 5.37
C VAL A 25 0.49 -11.39 5.78
N TYR A 26 0.64 -10.14 5.33
CA TYR A 26 1.79 -9.32 5.67
C TYR A 26 1.88 -9.02 7.19
N LEU A 27 0.73 -8.84 7.86
CA LEU A 27 0.66 -8.62 9.31
C LEU A 27 1.10 -9.82 10.14
N LEU A 28 1.15 -11.04 9.57
CA LEU A 28 1.65 -12.22 10.28
C LEU A 28 3.15 -12.12 10.58
N ILE A 29 3.91 -11.36 9.80
CA ILE A 29 5.36 -11.21 9.98
C ILE A 29 5.69 -10.50 11.30
N PRO A 30 5.24 -9.25 11.55
CA PRO A 30 5.52 -8.59 12.83
C PRO A 30 4.81 -9.27 14.02
N TRP A 31 3.75 -10.05 13.78
CA TRP A 31 3.12 -10.86 14.82
C TRP A 31 4.04 -11.97 15.33
N HIS A 32 4.70 -12.70 14.43
CA HIS A 32 5.63 -13.77 14.78
C HIS A 32 7.06 -13.28 15.03
N TYR A 33 7.44 -12.15 14.43
CA TYR A 33 8.77 -11.55 14.49
C TYR A 33 8.67 -10.06 14.84
N PRO A 34 8.41 -9.71 16.11
CA PRO A 34 8.18 -8.33 16.55
C PRO A 34 9.31 -7.36 16.20
N GLN A 35 10.54 -7.85 16.01
CA GLN A 35 11.68 -7.04 15.58
C GLN A 35 11.47 -6.37 14.20
N TYR A 36 10.58 -6.89 13.35
CA TYR A 36 10.22 -6.26 12.07
C TYR A 36 8.94 -5.44 12.15
N GLY A 37 8.45 -5.11 13.36
CA GLY A 37 7.31 -4.22 13.54
C GLY A 37 7.48 -2.87 12.83
N TRP A 38 8.71 -2.38 12.73
CA TRP A 38 9.03 -1.15 12.02
C TRP A 38 8.80 -1.25 10.50
N CYS A 39 9.04 -2.42 9.88
CA CYS A 39 8.76 -2.64 8.46
C CYS A 39 7.26 -2.41 8.16
N MET A 40 6.41 -2.96 9.04
CA MET A 40 4.96 -2.76 8.94
C MET A 40 4.57 -1.31 9.19
N ALA A 41 5.14 -0.65 10.21
CA ALA A 41 4.88 0.76 10.47
C ALA A 41 5.20 1.65 9.25
N TYR A 42 6.31 1.39 8.57
CA TYR A 42 6.69 2.12 7.36
C TYR A 42 5.78 1.82 6.16
N ALA A 43 5.31 0.58 6.01
CA ALA A 43 4.32 0.22 5.01
C ALA A 43 2.96 0.88 5.26
N MET A 44 2.58 1.08 6.54
CA MET A 44 1.32 1.71 6.94
C MET A 44 1.28 3.22 6.72
N LEU A 45 2.42 3.89 6.48
CA LEU A 45 2.45 5.33 6.17
C LEU A 45 1.58 5.70 4.96
N VAL A 46 1.39 4.78 4.01
CA VAL A 46 0.53 4.99 2.84
C VAL A 46 -0.93 5.27 3.21
N GLU A 47 -1.37 4.85 4.40
CA GLU A 47 -2.72 5.13 4.88
C GLU A 47 -2.97 6.63 5.11
N ILE A 48 -1.92 7.43 5.32
CA ILE A 48 -2.02 8.89 5.33
C ILE A 48 -2.60 9.39 4.00
N ASN A 49 -2.14 8.84 2.87
CA ASN A 49 -2.71 9.18 1.57
C ASN A 49 -4.16 8.71 1.43
N THR A 50 -4.51 7.54 1.98
CA THR A 50 -5.89 7.04 2.02
C THR A 50 -6.79 7.96 2.85
N TRP A 51 -6.35 8.41 4.02
CA TRP A 51 -7.08 9.34 4.88
C TRP A 51 -7.29 10.69 4.19
N LEU A 52 -6.26 11.22 3.51
CA LEU A 52 -6.39 12.45 2.72
C LEU A 52 -7.35 12.29 1.53
N LEU A 53 -7.36 11.12 0.88
CA LEU A 53 -8.34 10.81 -0.18
C LEU A 53 -9.77 10.80 0.33
N ILE A 54 -10.01 10.25 1.53
CA ILE A 54 -11.32 10.26 2.18
C ILE A 54 -11.68 11.69 2.58
N ALA A 55 -10.76 12.39 3.26
CA ALA A 55 -10.95 13.75 3.73
C ALA A 55 -11.31 14.71 2.58
N LYS A 56 -10.60 14.67 1.45
CA LYS A 56 -10.89 15.55 0.30
C LYS A 56 -12.25 15.26 -0.36
N ARG A 57 -12.79 14.04 -0.21
CA ARG A 57 -14.11 13.67 -0.72
C ARG A 57 -15.23 14.17 0.19
N THR A 58 -14.96 14.24 1.48
CA THR A 58 -15.91 14.70 2.50
C THR A 58 -15.89 16.21 2.65
N VAL A 59 -14.69 16.80 2.69
CA VAL A 59 -14.44 18.22 2.94
C VAL A 59 -13.78 18.81 1.69
N ARG A 60 -14.49 19.71 0.98
CA ARG A 60 -14.05 20.30 -0.31
C ARG A 60 -13.05 21.45 -0.11
N LEU A 61 -11.97 21.21 0.64
CA LEU A 61 -10.90 22.21 0.85
C LEU A 61 -9.78 22.05 -0.17
N PRO A 62 -9.34 23.12 -0.85
CA PRO A 62 -8.22 23.06 -1.81
C PRO A 62 -6.92 22.53 -1.20
N LEU A 63 -6.65 22.84 0.07
CA LEU A 63 -5.48 22.34 0.79
C LEU A 63 -5.45 20.80 0.86
N LEU A 64 -6.60 20.15 1.08
CA LEU A 64 -6.69 18.68 1.15
C LEU A 64 -6.41 18.03 -0.21
N GLU A 65 -6.74 18.72 -1.30
CA GLU A 65 -6.42 18.26 -2.64
C GLU A 65 -4.90 18.29 -2.89
N VAL A 66 -4.24 19.40 -2.53
CA VAL A 66 -2.78 19.53 -2.64
C VAL A 66 -2.09 18.48 -1.76
N LEU A 67 -2.48 18.36 -0.50
CA LEU A 67 -1.91 17.37 0.43
C LEU A 67 -2.10 15.94 -0.07
N PHE A 68 -3.27 15.63 -0.65
CA PHE A 68 -3.51 14.32 -1.27
C PHE A 68 -2.52 14.05 -2.42
N TYR A 69 -2.32 14.98 -3.35
CA TYR A 69 -1.45 14.73 -4.50
C TYR A 69 0.03 14.67 -4.10
N VAL A 70 0.47 15.54 -3.18
CA VAL A 70 1.83 15.51 -2.64
C VAL A 70 2.09 14.18 -1.92
N SER A 71 1.22 13.79 -0.99
CA SER A 71 1.35 12.52 -0.27
C SER A 71 1.23 11.31 -1.22
N TRP A 72 0.44 11.41 -2.29
CA TRP A 72 0.32 10.34 -3.29
C TRP A 72 1.63 10.12 -4.04
N VAL A 73 2.29 11.19 -4.51
CA VAL A 73 3.60 11.07 -5.17
C VAL A 73 4.63 10.51 -4.20
N LEU A 74 4.76 11.13 -3.02
CA LEU A 74 5.79 10.74 -2.05
C LEU A 74 5.59 9.32 -1.51
N LEU A 75 4.37 8.97 -1.09
CA LEU A 75 4.13 7.69 -0.40
C LEU A 75 3.87 6.52 -1.35
N ARG A 76 3.06 6.71 -2.40
CA ARG A 76 2.69 5.60 -3.29
C ARG A 76 3.70 5.37 -4.40
N ASN A 77 4.30 6.44 -4.93
CA ASN A 77 5.13 6.35 -6.14
C ASN A 77 6.64 6.41 -5.86
N ILE A 78 7.07 6.87 -4.68
CA ILE A 78 8.49 6.92 -4.29
C ILE A 78 8.76 5.99 -3.11
N TRP A 79 8.08 6.19 -1.98
CA TRP A 79 8.31 5.44 -0.75
C TRP A 79 7.97 3.95 -0.88
N TYR A 80 6.79 3.60 -1.39
CA TYR A 80 6.38 2.19 -1.52
C TYR A 80 7.33 1.33 -2.37
N PRO A 81 7.76 1.79 -3.56
CA PRO A 81 8.78 1.11 -4.35
C PRO A 81 10.14 1.04 -3.63
N TYR A 82 10.55 2.11 -2.95
CA TYR A 82 11.78 2.10 -2.15
C TYR A 82 11.76 1.04 -1.04
N LEU A 83 10.60 0.81 -0.40
CA LEU A 83 10.46 -0.23 0.62
C LEU A 83 10.74 -1.64 0.07
N ILE A 84 10.51 -1.91 -1.22
CA ILE A 84 10.88 -3.22 -1.82
C ILE A 84 12.38 -3.45 -1.66
N TRP A 85 13.19 -2.46 -2.03
CA TRP A 85 14.64 -2.52 -1.90
C TRP A 85 15.07 -2.64 -0.43
N LEU A 86 14.45 -1.87 0.46
CA LEU A 86 14.75 -1.90 1.89
C LEU A 86 14.46 -3.29 2.50
N PHE A 87 13.30 -3.88 2.20
CA PHE A 87 12.93 -5.20 2.71
C PHE A 87 13.73 -6.33 2.06
N TYR A 88 14.15 -6.15 0.81
CA TYR A 88 15.10 -7.05 0.18
C TYR A 88 16.44 -7.04 0.91
N LYS A 89 16.93 -5.88 1.35
CA LYS A 89 18.15 -5.77 2.18
C LYS A 89 17.99 -6.47 3.52
N GLU A 90 16.86 -6.29 4.20
CA GLU A 90 16.57 -7.00 5.46
C GLU A 90 16.54 -8.52 5.26
N TRP A 91 15.89 -9.00 4.20
CA TRP A 91 15.92 -10.42 3.85
C TRP A 91 17.34 -10.94 3.58
N GLN A 92 18.19 -10.15 2.90
CA GLN A 92 19.59 -10.53 2.69
C GLN A 92 20.37 -10.62 4.00
N ASN A 93 20.12 -9.71 4.94
CA ASN A 93 20.75 -9.74 6.26
C ASN A 93 20.33 -10.99 7.02
N GLU A 94 19.03 -11.31 7.04
CA GLU A 94 18.55 -12.54 7.68
C GLU A 94 19.04 -13.81 6.99
N THR A 95 19.18 -13.78 5.68
CA THR A 95 19.76 -14.91 4.93
C THR A 95 21.19 -15.20 5.39
N ARG A 96 21.98 -14.16 5.70
CA ARG A 96 23.35 -14.33 6.22
C ARG A 96 23.36 -14.89 7.63
N VAL A 97 22.41 -14.48 8.48
CA VAL A 97 22.32 -14.94 9.88
C VAL A 97 21.80 -16.38 9.95
N SER A 98 20.76 -16.69 9.18
CA SER A 98 20.13 -18.02 9.15
C SER A 98 20.88 -19.05 8.30
N GLY A 99 21.80 -18.61 7.45
CA GLY A 99 22.54 -19.48 6.52
C GLY A 99 21.70 -20.01 5.35
N THR A 100 20.45 -19.56 5.20
CA THR A 100 19.54 -20.00 4.13
C THR A 100 18.69 -18.85 3.58
N PRO A 101 18.48 -18.78 2.25
CA PRO A 101 17.57 -17.78 1.66
C PRO A 101 16.10 -18.06 1.99
N TRP A 102 15.78 -19.30 2.41
CA TRP A 102 14.43 -19.76 2.74
C TRP A 102 14.05 -19.41 4.18
N ASN A 103 14.09 -18.12 4.49
CA ASN A 103 13.63 -17.59 5.77
C ASN A 103 12.30 -16.84 5.61
N PRO A 104 11.50 -16.70 6.68
CA PRO A 104 10.18 -16.06 6.64
C PRO A 104 10.21 -14.62 6.12
N ILE A 105 11.33 -13.91 6.26
CA ILE A 105 11.45 -12.51 5.82
C ILE A 105 11.44 -12.37 4.31
N LEU A 106 11.68 -13.46 3.55
CA LEU A 106 11.49 -13.50 2.09
C LEU A 106 10.09 -13.06 1.66
N THR A 107 9.08 -13.30 2.51
CA THR A 107 7.71 -12.88 2.23
C THR A 107 7.55 -11.35 2.20
N THR A 108 8.38 -10.59 2.92
CA THR A 108 8.31 -9.12 2.97
C THR A 108 8.52 -8.45 1.60
N PRO A 109 9.63 -8.65 0.85
CA PRO A 109 9.79 -8.03 -0.46
C PRO A 109 8.79 -8.53 -1.50
N ILE A 110 8.34 -9.79 -1.40
CA ILE A 110 7.34 -10.37 -2.32
C ILE A 110 5.99 -9.66 -2.15
N LEU A 111 5.47 -9.60 -0.92
CA LEU A 111 4.20 -8.94 -0.61
C LEU A 111 4.30 -7.43 -0.88
N GLN A 112 5.42 -6.80 -0.55
CA GLN A 112 5.65 -5.39 -0.85
C GLN A 112 5.63 -5.10 -2.36
N THR A 113 6.19 -6.00 -3.18
CA THR A 113 6.15 -5.89 -4.64
C THR A 113 4.72 -5.99 -5.16
N ALA A 114 3.94 -6.95 -4.67
CA ALA A 114 2.53 -7.10 -5.04
C ALA A 114 1.69 -5.86 -4.66
N LEU A 115 1.87 -5.34 -3.44
CA LEU A 115 1.19 -4.13 -2.99
C LEU A 115 1.63 -2.88 -3.77
N THR A 116 2.90 -2.79 -4.16
CA THR A 116 3.41 -1.73 -5.03
C THR A 116 2.80 -1.81 -6.42
N GLY A 117 2.64 -3.01 -6.99
CA GLY A 117 1.94 -3.23 -8.24
C GLY A 117 0.47 -2.76 -8.19
N LEU A 118 -0.22 -3.03 -7.08
CA LEU A 118 -1.58 -2.51 -6.84
C LEU A 118 -1.61 -0.98 -6.74
N ASN A 119 -0.62 -0.37 -6.08
CA ASN A 119 -0.47 1.09 -6.05
C ASN A 119 -0.32 1.68 -7.47
N TYR A 120 0.50 1.07 -8.32
CA TYR A 120 0.64 1.50 -9.70
C TYR A 120 -0.62 1.30 -10.53
N HIS A 121 -1.33 0.20 -10.35
CA HIS A 121 -2.64 -0.01 -10.96
C HIS A 121 -3.60 1.16 -10.63
N TRP A 122 -3.68 1.58 -9.37
CA TRP A 122 -4.51 2.72 -8.98
C TRP A 122 -3.96 4.08 -9.44
N THR A 123 -2.64 4.25 -9.49
CA THR A 123 -1.99 5.43 -10.10
C THR A 123 -2.39 5.57 -11.56
N LEU A 124 -2.33 4.50 -12.34
CA LEU A 124 -2.78 4.50 -13.74
C LEU A 124 -4.27 4.81 -13.85
N ALA A 125 -5.10 4.20 -13.00
CA ALA A 125 -6.54 4.50 -12.98
C ALA A 125 -6.86 5.96 -12.61
N LEU A 126 -6.01 6.61 -11.81
CA LEU A 126 -6.14 8.03 -11.46
C LEU A 126 -5.77 8.94 -12.64
N LEU A 127 -4.67 8.63 -13.34
CA LEU A 127 -4.16 9.40 -14.47
C LEU A 127 -5.03 9.25 -15.72
N LEU A 128 -5.52 8.04 -15.99
CA LEU A 128 -6.36 7.72 -17.16
C LEU A 128 -7.82 8.10 -16.99
N LYS A 129 -8.20 8.62 -15.81
CA LYS A 129 -9.60 8.98 -15.55
C LYS A 129 -10.02 10.11 -16.48
N PRO A 130 -11.01 9.90 -17.37
CA PRO A 130 -11.45 10.97 -18.27
C PRO A 130 -11.93 12.15 -17.44
N LYS A 131 -11.44 13.36 -17.75
CA LYS A 131 -11.99 14.59 -17.18
C LYS A 131 -13.48 14.60 -17.52
N LYS A 132 -14.35 14.65 -16.51
CA LYS A 132 -15.77 14.90 -16.76
C LYS A 132 -15.84 16.21 -17.54
N SER A 133 -16.26 16.14 -18.80
CA SER A 133 -16.75 17.29 -19.53
C SER A 133 -17.76 17.98 -18.63
N LYS A 134 -17.54 19.27 -18.34
CA LYS A 134 -18.60 20.08 -17.75
C LYS A 134 -19.75 20.04 -18.76
N GLN A 135 -20.82 19.31 -18.45
CA GLN A 135 -22.06 19.49 -19.18
C GLN A 135 -22.45 20.97 -18.98
N LEU A 136 -22.56 21.65 -20.12
CA LEU A 136 -22.80 23.08 -20.29
C LEU A 136 -23.94 23.59 -19.42
#